data_AF-A0A9P5GBU0-F1
#
_entry.id   AF-A0A9P5GBU0-F1
#
_cell.length_a   1.000
_cell.length_b   1.000
_cell.length_c   1.000
_cell.angle_alpha   90.00
_cell.angle_beta   90.00
_cell.angle_gamma   90.00
#
_symmetry.space_group_name_H-M   'P 1'
#
loop_
_entity.id
_entity.type
_entity.pdbx_description
1 polymer ?
#
loop_
_entity_poly.entity_id
_entity_poly.type
_entity_poly.pdbx_seq_one_letter_code
_entity_poly.pdbx_strand_id
1 'polypeptide(L)'
;MLILLHFSPDPLLYDRLIRRFQTTQEREAEGRAKGFSGVLETDLLRSEAKMDAISHPDPNAMMSYTRGPDGEILAEDRDEIPPNKEEGERLWRWEMGLRFMQGNDSDFDYNTVDQNDDYDDHTDEQDQYFEDEEPEWVVDGTQGDDARPNLQGETGIQDF
;
A
#
# COMPACT_ATOMS: atom_id res chain seq x y z
N MET A 1 -13.94 -7.07 16.54
CA MET A 1 -12.84 -6.81 15.60
C MET A 1 -12.28 -8.15 15.11
N LEU A 2 -13.03 -8.87 14.27
CA LEU A 2 -12.78 -10.28 13.94
C LEU A 2 -13.10 -10.62 12.47
N ILE A 3 -13.08 -9.62 11.58
CA ILE A 3 -13.41 -9.80 10.15
C ILE A 3 -12.15 -9.85 9.26
N LEU A 4 -10.98 -9.45 9.76
CA LEU A 4 -9.75 -9.36 8.95
C LEU A 4 -8.94 -10.67 8.82
N LEU A 5 -9.58 -11.85 8.89
CA LEU A 5 -8.88 -13.15 8.78
C LEU A 5 -9.26 -13.98 7.55
N HIS A 6 -10.21 -13.52 6.73
CA HIS A 6 -10.66 -14.28 5.56
C HIS A 6 -10.00 -13.84 4.24
N PHE A 7 -9.48 -12.62 4.13
CA PHE A 7 -8.78 -12.13 2.94
C PHE A 7 -7.73 -11.12 3.42
N SER A 8 -6.48 -11.58 3.60
CA SER A 8 -5.35 -10.66 3.62
C SER A 8 -4.80 -10.69 2.20
N PRO A 9 -4.81 -9.57 1.44
CA PRO A 9 -4.37 -9.53 0.04
C PRO A 9 -2.91 -10.00 -0.12
N ASP A 10 -2.15 -10.00 0.99
CA ASP A 10 -0.85 -10.63 1.06
C ASP A 10 -0.80 -11.69 2.16
N PRO A 11 -0.92 -12.99 1.80
CA PRO A 11 -0.84 -14.08 2.76
C PRO A 11 0.57 -14.23 3.35
N LEU A 12 1.61 -13.71 2.68
CA LEU A 12 3.00 -13.82 3.10
C LEU A 12 3.35 -12.78 4.15
N LEU A 13 2.90 -11.54 3.93
CA LEU A 13 2.98 -10.44 4.90
C LEU A 13 2.23 -10.78 6.18
N TYR A 14 1.01 -11.32 6.06
CA TYR A 14 0.23 -11.77 7.22
C TYR A 14 0.95 -12.90 7.99
N ASP A 15 1.51 -13.89 7.29
CA ASP A 15 2.18 -15.02 7.93
C ASP A 15 3.38 -14.56 8.78
N ARG A 16 4.15 -13.61 8.24
CA ARG A 16 5.39 -13.09 8.86
C ARG A 16 5.12 -12.12 9.99
N LEU A 17 4.23 -11.15 9.80
CA LEU A 17 4.01 -10.04 10.73
C LEU A 17 2.94 -10.33 11.79
N ILE A 18 1.99 -11.21 11.50
CA ILE A 18 0.86 -11.50 12.40
C ILE A 18 0.92 -12.95 12.90
N ARG A 19 0.83 -13.92 11.98
CA ARG A 19 0.70 -15.35 12.34
C ARG A 19 1.90 -15.89 13.09
N ARG A 20 3.10 -15.37 12.84
CA ARG A 20 4.33 -15.73 13.57
C ARG A 20 4.21 -15.52 15.08
N PHE A 21 3.52 -14.48 15.52
CA PHE A 21 3.35 -14.15 16.94
C PHE A 21 2.11 -14.78 17.57
N GLN A 22 1.29 -15.49 16.80
CA GLN A 22 0.16 -16.24 17.35
C GLN A 22 0.65 -17.40 18.21
N THR A 23 0.01 -17.57 19.35
CA THR A 23 0.15 -18.71 20.23
C THR A 23 -0.41 -19.99 19.60
N THR A 24 0.02 -21.15 20.09
CA THR A 24 -0.53 -22.45 19.67
C THR A 24 -2.05 -22.50 19.86
N GLN A 25 -2.55 -21.93 20.96
CA GLN A 25 -3.98 -21.90 21.25
C GLN A 25 -4.77 -21.04 20.24
N GLU A 26 -4.24 -19.87 19.87
CA GLU A 26 -4.85 -19.01 18.83
C GLU A 26 -4.87 -19.72 17.47
N ARG A 27 -3.76 -20.38 17.09
CA ARG A 27 -3.68 -21.13 15.82
C ARG A 27 -4.64 -22.32 15.77
N GLU A 28 -4.77 -23.07 16.86
CA GLU A 28 -5.74 -24.15 16.94
C GLU A 28 -7.19 -23.66 16.87
N ALA A 29 -7.49 -22.53 17.53
CA ALA A 29 -8.81 -21.92 17.46
C ALA A 29 -9.12 -21.44 16.03
N GLU A 30 -8.17 -20.79 15.36
CA GLU A 30 -8.27 -20.38 13.97
C GLU A 30 -8.45 -21.58 13.03
N GLY A 31 -7.64 -22.63 13.19
CA GLY A 31 -7.74 -23.84 12.39
C GLY A 31 -9.06 -24.58 12.58
N ARG A 32 -9.57 -24.64 13.82
CA ARG A 32 -10.91 -25.19 14.10
C ARG A 32 -12.03 -24.34 13.49
N ALA A 33 -11.88 -23.01 13.50
CA ALA A 33 -12.86 -22.11 12.91
C ALA A 33 -12.88 -22.19 11.37
N LYS A 34 -11.71 -22.28 10.73
CA LYS A 34 -11.57 -22.42 9.27
C LYS A 34 -11.93 -23.82 8.75
N GLY A 35 -11.83 -24.84 9.60
CA GLY A 35 -12.02 -26.23 9.21
C GLY A 35 -10.93 -26.74 8.27
N PHE A 36 -11.02 -28.02 7.87
CA PHE A 36 -9.99 -28.65 7.04
C PHE A 36 -9.85 -27.99 5.66
N SER A 37 -10.96 -27.67 5.01
CA SER A 37 -10.96 -27.02 3.69
C SER A 37 -10.34 -25.63 3.73
N GLY A 38 -10.68 -24.82 4.73
CA GLY A 38 -10.12 -23.47 4.86
C GLY A 38 -8.64 -23.45 5.21
N VAL A 39 -8.16 -24.44 5.98
CA VAL A 39 -6.72 -24.62 6.22
C VAL A 39 -6.01 -24.97 4.91
N LEU A 40 -6.54 -25.92 4.15
CA LEU A 40 -5.97 -26.31 2.86
C LEU A 40 -5.94 -25.15 1.86
N GLU A 41 -7.03 -24.40 1.75
CA GLU A 41 -7.13 -23.21 0.92
C GLU A 41 -6.09 -22.16 1.31
N THR A 42 -5.94 -21.87 2.61
CA THR A 42 -4.92 -20.93 3.10
C THR A 42 -3.51 -21.40 2.74
N ASP A 43 -3.23 -22.70 2.84
CA ASP A 43 -1.93 -23.26 2.49
C ASP A 43 -1.65 -23.21 0.98
N LEU A 44 -2.66 -23.44 0.14
CA LEU A 44 -2.57 -23.30 -1.31
C LEU A 44 -2.30 -21.84 -1.70
N LEU A 45 -3.09 -20.89 -1.21
CA LEU A 45 -2.91 -19.46 -1.46
C LEU A 45 -1.50 -18.99 -1.06
N ARG A 46 -1.00 -19.44 0.10
CA ARG A 46 0.37 -19.12 0.54
C ARG A 46 1.43 -19.71 -0.41
N SER A 47 1.20 -20.90 -0.94
CA SER A 47 2.13 -21.53 -1.89
C SER A 47 2.14 -20.82 -3.25
N GLU A 48 0.98 -20.37 -3.72
CA GLU A 48 0.82 -19.62 -4.96
C GLU A 48 1.47 -18.25 -4.85
N ALA A 49 1.21 -17.51 -3.77
CA ALA A 49 1.83 -16.21 -3.53
C ALA A 49 3.37 -16.30 -3.47
N LYS A 50 3.92 -17.36 -2.87
CA LYS A 50 5.38 -17.59 -2.86
C LYS A 50 5.95 -17.80 -4.26
N MET A 51 5.24 -18.55 -5.10
CA MET A 51 5.66 -18.78 -6.48
C MET A 51 5.59 -17.50 -7.29
N ASP A 52 4.52 -16.72 -7.10
CA ASP A 52 4.34 -15.44 -7.77
C ASP A 52 5.43 -14.43 -7.40
N ALA A 53 5.76 -14.32 -6.11
CA ALA A 53 6.85 -13.45 -5.63
C ALA A 53 8.23 -13.83 -6.20
N ILE A 54 8.45 -15.11 -6.54
CA ILE A 54 9.68 -15.54 -7.24
C ILE A 54 9.63 -15.15 -8.72
N SER A 55 8.48 -15.29 -9.39
CA SER A 55 8.35 -14.94 -10.82
C SER A 55 8.30 -13.43 -11.07
N HIS A 56 7.76 -12.68 -10.13
CA HIS A 56 7.55 -11.23 -10.19
C HIS A 56 8.14 -10.57 -8.94
N PRO A 57 9.47 -10.55 -8.78
CA PRO A 57 10.10 -9.95 -7.62
C PRO A 57 9.86 -8.42 -7.64
N ASP A 58 9.15 -7.92 -6.64
CA ASP A 58 8.96 -6.49 -6.43
C ASP A 58 10.14 -5.92 -5.62
N PRO A 59 10.92 -4.97 -6.17
CA PRO A 59 12.02 -4.34 -5.45
C PRO A 59 11.58 -3.51 -4.23
N ASN A 60 10.29 -3.15 -4.14
CA ASN A 60 9.71 -2.43 -3.00
C ASN A 60 9.06 -3.37 -1.98
N ALA A 61 8.96 -4.67 -2.27
CA ALA A 61 8.38 -5.61 -1.31
C ALA A 61 9.28 -5.73 -0.08
N MET A 62 8.65 -5.70 1.10
CA MET A 62 9.31 -5.97 2.39
C MET A 62 9.91 -7.39 2.46
N MET A 63 9.64 -8.27 1.50
CA MET A 63 10.19 -9.63 1.50
C MET A 63 10.61 -10.05 0.11
N SER A 64 11.85 -10.54 0.03
CA SER A 64 12.39 -11.28 -1.11
C SER A 64 12.21 -12.79 -0.90
N TYR A 65 11.86 -13.50 -1.98
CA TYR A 65 11.73 -14.96 -1.99
C TYR A 65 12.66 -15.53 -3.05
N THR A 66 13.42 -16.55 -2.68
CA THR A 66 14.29 -17.27 -3.61
C THR A 66 14.10 -18.77 -3.53
N ARG A 67 14.50 -19.42 -4.62
CA ARG A 67 14.44 -20.87 -4.74
C ARG A 67 15.76 -21.46 -4.25
N GLY A 68 15.67 -22.24 -3.18
CA GLY A 68 16.78 -23.00 -2.64
C GLY A 68 17.24 -24.12 -3.58
N PRO A 69 18.40 -24.74 -3.31
CA PRO A 69 19.02 -25.75 -4.17
C PRO A 69 18.13 -26.97 -4.43
N ASP A 70 17.33 -27.36 -3.44
CA ASP A 70 16.42 -28.51 -3.49
C ASP A 70 15.00 -28.13 -3.96
N GLY A 71 14.81 -26.89 -4.43
CA GLY A 71 13.51 -26.39 -4.90
C GLY A 71 12.60 -25.85 -3.80
N GLU A 72 13.07 -25.81 -2.54
CA GLU A 72 12.38 -25.13 -1.43
C GLU A 72 12.31 -23.61 -1.64
N ILE A 73 11.25 -22.96 -1.17
CA ILE A 73 11.11 -21.50 -1.25
C ILE A 73 11.56 -20.89 0.07
N LEU A 74 12.70 -20.20 0.04
CA LEU A 74 13.32 -19.55 1.18
C LEU A 74 12.95 -18.07 1.18
N ALA A 75 12.55 -17.54 2.34
CA ALA A 75 12.51 -16.10 2.55
C ALA A 75 13.91 -15.64 2.98
N GLU A 76 14.57 -14.80 2.19
CA GLU A 76 16.00 -14.53 2.36
C GLU A 76 16.30 -13.63 3.57
N ASP A 77 15.43 -12.67 3.89
CA ASP A 77 15.77 -11.66 4.88
C ASP A 77 15.30 -12.02 6.29
N ARG A 78 16.27 -12.32 7.16
CA ARG A 78 16.08 -12.59 8.61
C ARG A 78 16.14 -11.33 9.48
N ASP A 79 16.66 -10.22 8.97
CA ASP A 79 16.89 -9.00 9.77
C ASP A 79 15.66 -8.08 9.85
N GLU A 80 14.66 -8.32 9.00
CA GLU A 80 13.38 -7.58 8.98
C GLU A 80 12.26 -8.33 9.72
N ILE A 81 12.59 -8.99 10.83
CA ILE A 81 11.59 -9.66 11.67
C ILE A 81 11.25 -8.71 12.82
N PRO A 82 9.98 -8.30 12.98
CA PRO A 82 9.59 -7.47 14.11
C PRO A 82 9.97 -8.15 15.44
N PRO A 83 10.43 -7.40 16.45
CA PRO A 83 10.83 -7.97 17.73
C PRO A 83 9.65 -8.50 18.55
N ASN A 84 8.43 -8.01 18.29
CA ASN A 84 7.24 -8.36 19.05
C ASN A 84 5.96 -8.25 18.21
N LYS A 85 4.85 -8.76 18.78
CA LYS A 85 3.51 -8.76 18.16
C LYS A 85 3.00 -7.35 17.84
N GLU A 86 3.22 -6.40 18.74
CA GLU A 86 2.72 -5.02 18.59
C GLU A 86 3.38 -4.33 17.39
N GLU A 87 4.70 -4.49 17.25
CA GLU A 87 5.46 -3.95 16.14
C GLU A 87 5.11 -4.67 14.82
N GLY A 88 4.88 -5.98 14.87
CA GLY A 88 4.37 -6.73 13.72
C GLY A 88 3.00 -6.23 13.25
N GLU A 89 2.06 -6.02 14.17
CA GLU A 89 0.75 -5.45 13.86
C GLU A 89 0.85 -4.02 13.33
N ARG A 90 1.75 -3.20 13.88
CA ARG A 90 1.99 -1.82 13.43
C ARG A 90 2.51 -1.79 12.00
N LEU A 91 3.54 -2.59 11.70
CA LEU A 91 4.13 -2.70 10.36
C LEU A 91 3.14 -3.25 9.35
N TRP A 92 2.35 -4.27 9.75
CA TRP A 92 1.32 -4.83 8.88
C TRP A 92 0.26 -3.79 8.51
N ARG A 93 -0.24 -3.00 9.48
CA ARG A 93 -1.20 -1.92 9.20
C ARG A 93 -0.60 -0.82 8.33
N TRP A 94 0.65 -0.46 8.57
CA TRP A 94 1.34 0.57 7.79
C TRP A 94 1.51 0.13 6.33
N GLU A 95 2.01 -1.08 6.10
CA GLU A 95 2.22 -1.65 4.76
C GLU A 95 0.89 -1.78 4.00
N MET A 96 -0.13 -2.36 4.65
CA MET A 96 -1.47 -2.46 4.08
C MET A 96 -2.07 -1.08 3.76
N GLY A 97 -1.86 -0.10 4.64
CA GLY A 97 -2.30 1.27 4.42
C GLY A 97 -1.56 1.95 3.26
N LEU A 98 -0.26 1.71 3.13
CA LEU A 98 0.54 2.24 2.03
C LEU A 98 0.08 1.67 0.68
N ARG A 99 -0.12 0.34 0.60
CA ARG A 99 -0.67 -0.32 -0.60
C ARG A 99 -2.03 0.23 -0.96
N PHE A 100 -2.90 0.40 0.03
CA PHE A 100 -4.21 1.01 -0.17
C PHE A 100 -4.10 2.41 -0.77
N MET A 101 -3.29 3.29 -0.17
CA MET A 101 -3.07 4.66 -0.65
C MET A 101 -2.44 4.73 -2.05
N GLN A 102 -1.62 3.74 -2.42
CA GLN A 102 -0.97 3.70 -3.73
C GLN A 102 -1.86 3.15 -4.85
N GLY A 103 -3.05 2.63 -4.55
CA GLY A 103 -3.87 1.95 -5.57
C GLY A 103 -3.42 0.52 -5.86
N ASN A 104 -2.58 -0.07 -5.02
CA ASN A 104 -1.92 -1.36 -5.28
C ASN A 104 -2.63 -2.55 -4.62
N ASP A 105 -3.78 -2.33 -3.97
CA ASP A 105 -4.58 -3.41 -3.40
C ASP A 105 -5.48 -4.04 -4.48
N SER A 106 -5.08 -5.20 -5.00
CA SER A 106 -5.83 -5.91 -6.05
C SER A 106 -7.21 -6.40 -5.60
N ASP A 107 -7.44 -6.53 -4.29
CA ASP A 107 -8.72 -6.99 -3.75
C ASP A 107 -9.72 -5.84 -3.60
N PHE A 108 -9.28 -4.58 -3.73
CA PHE A 108 -10.12 -3.40 -3.66
C PHE A 108 -10.38 -2.84 -5.07
N ASP A 109 -11.65 -2.73 -5.47
CA ASP A 109 -12.01 -2.09 -6.73
C ASP A 109 -12.07 -0.57 -6.57
N TYR A 110 -10.92 0.07 -6.80
CA TYR A 110 -10.76 1.53 -6.73
C TYR A 110 -11.72 2.29 -7.64
N ASN A 111 -12.18 1.69 -8.75
CA ASN A 111 -13.12 2.36 -9.64
C ASN A 111 -14.46 2.66 -8.95
N THR A 112 -14.85 1.87 -7.94
CA THR A 112 -16.10 2.11 -7.18
C THR A 112 -16.06 3.37 -6.32
N VAL A 113 -14.86 3.89 -6.05
CA VAL A 113 -14.66 5.14 -5.32
C VAL A 113 -14.22 6.24 -6.28
N ASP A 114 -13.18 5.98 -7.08
CA ASP A 114 -12.56 6.98 -7.96
C ASP A 114 -13.44 7.42 -9.14
N GLN A 115 -14.38 6.56 -9.58
CA GLN A 115 -15.31 6.87 -10.68
C GLN A 115 -16.74 7.07 -10.18
N ASN A 116 -16.91 7.40 -8.91
CA ASN A 116 -18.22 7.59 -8.31
C ASN A 116 -18.49 9.07 -8.10
N ASP A 117 -19.18 9.67 -9.07
CA ASP A 117 -19.62 11.07 -9.04
C ASP A 117 -20.42 11.43 -7.78
N ASP A 118 -21.07 10.48 -7.09
CA ASP A 118 -21.80 10.77 -5.84
C ASP A 118 -20.86 11.09 -4.66
N TYR A 119 -19.58 10.69 -4.74
CA TYR A 119 -18.55 11.02 -3.75
C TYR A 119 -17.77 12.28 -4.11
N ASP A 120 -17.88 12.75 -5.35
CA ASP A 120 -17.29 14.01 -5.76
C ASP A 120 -18.05 15.17 -5.12
N ASP A 121 -17.29 16.13 -4.59
CA ASP A 121 -17.88 17.36 -4.08
C ASP A 121 -18.15 18.30 -5.25
N HIS A 122 -19.40 18.33 -5.71
CA HIS A 122 -19.87 19.22 -6.78
C HIS A 122 -20.18 20.64 -6.30
N THR A 123 -19.87 20.99 -5.05
CA THR A 123 -20.15 22.34 -4.56
C THR A 123 -19.17 23.37 -5.14
N ASP A 124 -19.69 24.58 -5.36
CA ASP A 124 -18.92 25.76 -5.79
C ASP A 124 -17.84 26.17 -4.76
N GLU A 125 -17.68 25.46 -3.63
CA GLU A 125 -16.64 25.72 -2.63
C GLU A 125 -15.23 25.48 -3.19
N GLN A 126 -15.09 24.50 -4.10
CA GLN A 126 -13.85 24.30 -4.84
C GLN A 126 -13.55 25.48 -5.77
N ASP A 127 -14.55 25.93 -6.54
CA ASP A 127 -14.42 27.09 -7.41
C ASP A 127 -14.10 28.34 -6.59
N GLN A 128 -14.73 28.51 -5.42
CA GLN A 128 -14.44 29.62 -4.51
C GLN A 128 -13.02 29.54 -3.94
N TYR A 129 -12.52 28.36 -3.58
CA TYR A 129 -11.12 28.19 -3.14
C TYR A 129 -10.13 28.63 -4.21
N PHE A 130 -10.39 28.30 -5.48
CA PHE A 130 -9.56 28.72 -6.60
C PHE A 130 -9.74 30.20 -6.96
N GLU A 131 -10.95 30.76 -6.81
CA GLU A 131 -11.23 32.18 -7.06
C GLU A 131 -10.64 33.10 -5.97
N ASP A 132 -10.66 32.65 -4.72
CA ASP A 132 -10.08 33.37 -3.57
C ASP A 132 -8.54 33.23 -3.51
N GLU A 133 -7.94 32.30 -4.26
CA GLU A 133 -6.49 32.15 -4.36
C GLU A 133 -5.90 33.26 -5.26
N GLU A 134 -5.16 34.20 -4.66
CA GLU A 134 -4.42 35.18 -5.45
C GLU A 134 -3.23 34.50 -6.16
N PRO A 135 -3.05 34.71 -7.47
CA PRO A 135 -1.96 34.09 -8.21
C PRO A 135 -0.59 34.57 -7.70
N GLU A 136 0.23 33.62 -7.27
CA GLU A 136 1.55 33.89 -6.70
C GLU A 136 2.69 33.56 -7.68
N TRP A 137 3.65 34.49 -7.82
CA TRP A 137 4.83 34.26 -8.66
C TRP A 137 5.91 33.56 -7.86
N VAL A 138 6.46 32.47 -8.41
CA VAL A 138 7.62 31.78 -7.84
C VAL A 138 8.80 31.94 -8.77
N VAL A 139 9.82 32.69 -8.34
CA VAL A 139 11.07 32.90 -9.10
C VAL A 139 12.25 32.54 -8.20
N ASP A 140 13.02 31.52 -8.57
CA ASP A 140 14.27 31.13 -7.88
C ASP A 140 14.14 31.03 -6.34
N GLY A 141 13.06 30.40 -5.86
CA GLY A 141 12.79 30.22 -4.43
C GLY A 141 12.27 31.46 -3.70
N THR A 142 12.03 32.58 -4.39
CA THR A 142 11.28 33.74 -3.89
C THR A 142 9.83 33.66 -4.34
N GLN A 143 8.90 33.92 -3.42
CA GLN A 143 7.46 33.78 -3.61
C GLN A 143 6.78 35.15 -3.50
N GLY A 144 5.68 35.34 -4.20
CA GLY A 144 4.76 36.45 -3.99
C GLY A 144 5.27 37.79 -4.48
N ASP A 145 4.91 38.85 -3.75
CA ASP A 145 5.26 40.22 -4.12
C ASP A 145 6.78 40.46 -4.21
N ASP A 146 7.56 39.65 -3.50
CA ASP A 146 9.02 39.68 -3.51
C ASP A 146 9.63 39.07 -4.79
N ALA A 147 8.88 38.23 -5.52
CA ALA A 147 9.28 37.67 -6.81
C ALA A 147 9.04 38.64 -7.98
N ARG A 148 8.10 39.58 -7.84
CA ARG A 148 7.74 40.59 -8.85
C ARG A 148 8.91 41.43 -9.39
N PRO A 149 9.85 41.94 -8.58
CA PRO A 149 11.00 42.70 -9.10
C PRO A 149 11.98 41.87 -9.94
N ASN A 150 11.94 40.54 -9.87
CA ASN A 150 12.79 39.63 -10.64
C ASN A 150 12.14 39.17 -11.96
N LEU A 151 10.86 39.50 -12.21
CA LEU A 151 10.14 39.19 -13.45
C LEU A 151 10.51 40.19 -14.55
N GLN A 152 11.65 39.97 -15.22
CA GLN A 152 12.00 40.68 -16.44
C GLN A 152 11.34 39.98 -17.64
N GLY A 153 10.20 40.51 -18.09
CA GLY A 153 9.44 39.95 -19.20
C GLY A 153 10.11 40.15 -20.56
N GLU A 154 10.60 39.08 -21.17
CA GLU A 154 10.60 38.92 -22.62
C GLU A 154 9.42 38.01 -22.99
N THR A 155 8.19 38.52 -22.90
CA THR A 155 7.06 37.86 -23.57
C THR A 155 7.22 38.13 -25.05
N GLY A 156 8.00 37.26 -25.72
CA GLY A 156 8.18 37.25 -27.16
C GLY A 156 6.85 37.06 -27.88
N ILE A 157 6.15 38.16 -28.15
CA ILE A 157 5.17 38.22 -29.23
C ILE A 157 6.00 38.15 -30.52
N GLN A 158 6.10 36.96 -31.11
CA GLN A 158 6.62 36.79 -32.46
C GLN A 158 5.52 37.23 -33.44
N ASP A 159 5.60 38.49 -33.89
CA ASP A 159 4.91 38.92 -35.11
C ASP A 159 5.57 38.19 -36.29
N PHE A 160 4.79 37.37 -37.00
CA PHE A 160 5.16 36.75 -38.28
C PHE A 160 4.77 37.68 -39.44
#